data_AF-A0A1H4AYH5-F1
#
_entry.id   AF-A0A1H4AYH5-F1
#
_cell.length_a   1.000
_cell.length_b   1.000
_cell.length_c   1.000
_cell.angle_alpha   90.00
_cell.angle_beta   90.00
_cell.angle_gamma   90.00
#
_symmetry.space_group_name_H-M   'P 1'
#
loop_
_entity.id
_entity.type
_entity.pdbx_description
1 polymer ?
#
loop_
_entity_poly.entity_id
_entity_poly.type
_entity_poly.pdbx_seq_one_letter_code
_entity_poly.pdbx_strand_id
1 'polypeptide(L)'
;MKTHIFNKGLKPVFLIFFCSMIFPLSTFAIEASEQSLSASYSPQELTQMLAPIALYPDALLSQILIASTYPIEVIEADRWVKKNSHLQGDRLDDALYEKNWDPSVQALCHFPDTLARMSEQITETTDLGNAFLAQEVDVMETVQLLRKKAYAEGNLATNKQQKVIVERETIVIRPAYAQMIYVPYYDPYSVYGSWWYPTHRPHAWGPLPSRYGFGVSFYPGIHLSFVFGSWSYFDWHRHNIYVDPYKRPRFVRKQRGVSRYAWRHLPSHRRGVAYHDKRTAQTYGQTLRRSLESHQVPRGNVNDRQAVPQVKRNENNRRTIQKQSQMPSSDRRGSKQLPQRHYDKSKQNIDKVSQGKSSMSRQKQPSTSREVRQSPQMRVPVAQKLKGEPNSGRNGATDKQSSQRGGQRN
;
A
#
# COMPACT_ATOMS: atom_id res chain seq x y z
N MET A 1 -74.50 -28.25 -59.47
CA MET A 1 -75.62 -27.28 -59.34
C MET A 1 -76.66 -27.90 -58.41
N LYS A 2 -77.33 -27.11 -57.55
CA LYS A 2 -78.12 -27.54 -56.36
C LYS A 2 -77.20 -28.06 -55.21
N THR A 3 -77.06 -27.43 -54.03
CA THR A 3 -77.99 -27.07 -52.91
C THR A 3 -78.47 -28.31 -52.13
N HIS A 4 -78.53 -28.41 -50.79
CA HIS A 4 -78.15 -27.57 -49.61
C HIS A 4 -78.14 -28.53 -48.35
N ILE A 5 -77.87 -28.22 -47.07
CA ILE A 5 -77.70 -26.98 -46.26
C ILE A 5 -76.78 -27.25 -45.00
N PHE A 6 -76.51 -26.23 -44.16
CA PHE A 6 -76.01 -26.32 -42.76
C PHE A 6 -77.12 -25.78 -41.81
N ASN A 7 -77.21 -26.03 -40.49
CA ASN A 7 -76.20 -26.31 -39.47
C ASN A 7 -76.79 -27.08 -38.25
N LYS A 8 -75.93 -27.54 -37.32
CA LYS A 8 -76.27 -28.03 -35.96
C LYS A 8 -76.25 -26.83 -34.97
N GLY A 9 -76.76 -26.86 -33.75
CA GLY A 9 -77.41 -27.88 -32.90
C GLY A 9 -77.22 -27.46 -31.43
N LEU A 10 -78.29 -27.22 -30.67
CA LEU A 10 -78.24 -26.42 -29.43
C LEU A 10 -77.85 -27.24 -28.16
N LYS A 11 -77.33 -26.56 -27.14
CA LYS A 11 -76.65 -27.14 -25.96
C LYS A 11 -77.62 -27.63 -24.85
N PRO A 12 -77.32 -28.75 -24.16
CA PRO A 12 -77.92 -29.10 -22.87
C PRO A 12 -77.14 -28.58 -21.65
N VAL A 13 -77.77 -28.71 -20.47
CA VAL A 13 -77.36 -28.22 -19.14
C VAL A 13 -76.07 -28.87 -18.60
N PHE A 14 -75.32 -28.15 -17.76
CA PHE A 14 -74.10 -28.61 -17.10
C PHE A 14 -74.24 -28.61 -15.56
N LEU A 15 -73.98 -29.75 -14.92
CA LEU A 15 -73.96 -29.91 -13.45
C LEU A 15 -72.95 -31.01 -13.09
N ILE A 16 -71.69 -30.63 -12.81
CA ILE A 16 -70.61 -31.61 -12.55
C ILE A 16 -69.76 -31.20 -11.34
N PHE A 17 -69.72 -32.13 -10.38
CA PHE A 17 -68.70 -32.41 -9.36
C PHE A 17 -67.77 -31.30 -8.82
N PHE A 18 -67.86 -31.13 -7.51
CA PHE A 18 -66.88 -30.45 -6.65
C PHE A 18 -65.59 -31.29 -6.57
N CYS A 19 -64.53 -30.89 -7.28
CA CYS A 19 -63.22 -31.53 -7.21
C CYS A 19 -62.20 -30.59 -6.54
N SER A 20 -61.63 -31.01 -5.41
CA SER A 20 -60.68 -30.20 -4.63
C SER A 20 -59.32 -30.14 -5.33
N MET A 21 -59.09 -29.09 -6.10
CA MET A 21 -57.82 -28.88 -6.80
C MET A 21 -56.83 -28.15 -5.88
N ILE A 22 -55.94 -28.92 -5.25
CA ILE A 22 -54.86 -28.39 -4.43
C ILE A 22 -53.87 -27.65 -5.35
N PHE A 23 -53.92 -26.32 -5.33
CA PHE A 23 -52.87 -25.49 -5.94
C PHE A 23 -51.59 -25.60 -5.08
N PRO A 24 -50.48 -26.15 -5.59
CA PRO A 24 -49.21 -26.01 -4.91
C PRO A 24 -48.81 -24.54 -4.90
N LEU A 25 -48.51 -24.00 -3.71
CA LEU A 25 -47.87 -22.69 -3.61
C LEU A 25 -46.50 -22.79 -4.30
N SER A 26 -46.34 -22.07 -5.41
CA SER A 26 -45.04 -21.86 -6.03
C SER A 26 -44.20 -20.97 -5.10
N THR A 27 -43.52 -21.60 -4.15
CA THR A 27 -42.49 -20.94 -3.34
C THR A 27 -41.43 -20.40 -4.27
N PHE A 28 -41.45 -19.09 -4.51
CA PHE A 28 -40.29 -18.39 -5.05
C PHE A 28 -39.18 -18.53 -4.01
N ALA A 29 -38.30 -19.50 -4.23
CA ALA A 29 -37.03 -19.55 -3.54
C ALA A 29 -36.32 -18.24 -3.87
N ILE A 30 -36.26 -17.34 -2.89
CA ILE A 30 -35.24 -16.30 -2.90
C ILE A 30 -33.94 -17.06 -2.73
N GLU A 31 -33.31 -17.36 -3.87
CA GLU A 31 -31.94 -17.84 -3.94
C GLU A 31 -31.06 -16.69 -3.44
N ALA A 32 -30.96 -16.61 -2.11
CA ALA A 32 -30.10 -15.69 -1.41
C ALA A 32 -28.71 -15.94 -1.98
N SER A 33 -28.16 -14.95 -2.67
CA SER A 33 -26.87 -15.07 -3.31
C SER A 33 -25.83 -15.36 -2.24
N GLU A 34 -25.48 -16.63 -2.07
CA GLU A 34 -24.24 -17.00 -1.40
C GLU A 34 -23.15 -16.23 -2.13
N GLN A 35 -22.53 -15.28 -1.42
CA GLN A 35 -21.27 -14.70 -1.87
C GLN A 35 -20.22 -15.80 -1.72
N SER A 36 -20.23 -16.71 -2.70
CA SER A 36 -19.18 -17.68 -2.91
C SER A 36 -17.88 -16.89 -2.93
N LEU A 37 -17.01 -17.12 -1.95
CA LEU A 37 -15.74 -16.41 -1.82
C LEU A 37 -14.95 -16.62 -3.11
N SER A 38 -15.02 -15.64 -4.00
CA SER A 38 -14.39 -15.64 -5.31
C SER A 38 -12.89 -15.80 -5.09
N ALA A 39 -12.30 -16.87 -5.61
CA ALA A 39 -10.89 -17.18 -5.36
C ALA A 39 -9.90 -16.16 -5.97
N SER A 40 -10.42 -15.17 -6.68
CA SER A 40 -9.74 -14.10 -7.39
C SER A 40 -10.72 -12.94 -7.62
N TYR A 41 -10.26 -11.70 -7.44
CA TYR A 41 -10.96 -10.50 -7.90
C TYR A 41 -10.95 -10.47 -9.44
N SER A 42 -12.05 -10.00 -10.04
CA SER A 42 -12.16 -9.83 -11.49
C SER A 42 -11.33 -8.64 -12.00
N PRO A 43 -10.98 -8.60 -13.30
CA PRO A 43 -10.35 -7.43 -13.92
C PRO A 43 -11.13 -6.13 -13.72
N GLN A 44 -12.46 -6.21 -13.62
CA GLN A 44 -13.36 -5.09 -13.33
C GLN A 44 -13.13 -4.53 -11.93
N GLU A 45 -13.15 -5.40 -10.91
CA GLU A 45 -12.92 -5.02 -9.51
C GLU A 45 -11.50 -4.49 -9.30
N LEU A 46 -10.48 -5.16 -9.85
CA LEU A 46 -9.09 -4.69 -9.82
C LEU A 46 -8.96 -3.31 -10.48
N THR A 47 -9.57 -3.10 -11.64
CA THR A 47 -9.54 -1.81 -12.35
C THR A 47 -10.23 -0.72 -11.53
N GLN A 48 -11.39 -1.01 -10.94
CA GLN A 48 -12.15 -0.09 -10.09
C GLN A 48 -11.36 0.32 -8.83
N MET A 49 -10.68 -0.66 -8.21
CA MET A 49 -9.90 -0.53 -6.98
C MET A 49 -8.56 0.20 -7.18
N LEU A 50 -7.89 0.00 -8.33
CA LEU A 50 -6.55 0.55 -8.60
C LEU A 50 -6.57 1.89 -9.33
N ALA A 51 -7.66 2.22 -10.03
CA ALA A 51 -7.84 3.51 -10.70
C ALA A 51 -7.55 4.75 -9.83
N PRO A 52 -7.91 4.80 -8.51
CA PRO A 52 -7.64 5.96 -7.67
C PRO A 52 -6.17 6.17 -7.29
N ILE A 53 -5.31 5.16 -7.51
CA ILE A 53 -3.89 5.17 -7.12
C ILE A 53 -2.89 4.91 -8.26
N ALA A 54 -3.31 4.38 -9.41
CA ALA A 54 -2.38 3.95 -10.46
C ALA A 54 -1.48 5.09 -11.02
N LEU A 55 -1.89 6.36 -10.91
CA LEU A 55 -1.07 7.50 -11.33
C LEU A 55 -0.13 8.05 -10.24
N TYR A 56 -0.10 7.43 -9.04
CA TYR A 56 0.81 7.83 -7.97
C TYR A 56 2.26 7.48 -8.34
N PRO A 57 3.27 8.26 -7.88
CA PRO A 57 4.67 7.92 -8.05
C PRO A 57 5.00 6.53 -7.52
N ASP A 58 5.80 5.76 -8.26
CA ASP A 58 6.09 4.33 -8.02
C ASP A 58 6.51 4.04 -6.57
N ALA A 59 7.32 4.91 -5.99
CA ALA A 59 7.80 4.77 -4.61
C ALA A 59 6.68 4.90 -3.56
N LEU A 60 5.69 5.77 -3.79
CA LEU A 60 4.55 5.94 -2.90
C LEU A 60 3.52 4.83 -3.13
N LEU A 61 3.26 4.48 -4.39
CA LEU A 61 2.37 3.37 -4.74
C LEU A 61 2.86 2.05 -4.15
N SER A 62 4.16 1.77 -4.13
CA SER A 62 4.70 0.56 -3.49
C SER A 62 4.48 0.54 -1.97
N GLN A 63 4.44 1.69 -1.29
CA GLN A 63 4.11 1.73 0.14
C GLN A 63 2.61 1.56 0.38
N ILE A 64 1.75 2.10 -0.50
CA ILE A 64 0.29 1.92 -0.41
C ILE A 64 -0.07 0.43 -0.58
N LEU A 65 0.49 -0.25 -1.58
CA LEU A 65 0.22 -1.68 -1.84
C LEU A 65 0.75 -2.63 -0.75
N ILE A 66 1.84 -2.26 -0.05
CA ILE A 66 2.33 -3.04 1.09
C ILE A 66 1.52 -2.74 2.35
N ALA A 67 1.29 -1.46 2.67
CA ALA A 67 0.59 -1.08 3.90
C ALA A 67 -0.88 -1.53 3.93
N SER A 68 -1.53 -1.65 2.76
CA SER A 68 -2.88 -2.19 2.62
C SER A 68 -3.01 -3.63 3.13
N THR A 69 -1.93 -4.42 3.14
CA THR A 69 -1.95 -5.79 3.70
C THR A 69 -1.98 -5.82 5.24
N TYR A 70 -1.79 -4.66 5.90
CA TYR A 70 -1.68 -4.48 7.36
C TYR A 70 -2.69 -3.45 7.92
N PRO A 71 -4.02 -3.60 7.68
CA PRO A 71 -5.01 -2.55 7.94
C PRO A 71 -5.09 -2.09 9.41
N ILE A 72 -4.83 -2.95 10.39
CA ILE A 72 -4.79 -2.53 11.82
C ILE A 72 -3.67 -1.52 12.08
N GLU A 73 -2.51 -1.68 11.43
CA GLU A 73 -1.36 -0.78 11.62
C GLU A 73 -1.59 0.56 10.93
N VAL A 74 -2.30 0.57 9.80
CA VAL A 74 -2.78 1.79 9.12
C VAL A 74 -3.67 2.62 10.06
N ILE A 75 -4.63 2.00 10.75
CA ILE A 75 -5.52 2.68 11.71
C ILE A 75 -4.75 3.22 12.92
N GLU A 76 -3.79 2.45 13.46
CA GLU A 76 -2.95 2.91 14.56
C GLU A 76 -2.05 4.08 14.16
N ALA A 77 -1.47 4.01 12.96
CA ALA A 77 -0.58 5.02 12.42
C ALA A 77 -1.33 6.33 12.15
N ASP A 78 -2.53 6.30 11.54
CA ASP A 78 -3.38 7.47 11.36
C ASP A 78 -3.70 8.15 12.70
N ARG A 79 -4.21 7.38 13.67
CA ARG A 79 -4.53 7.89 15.02
C ARG A 79 -3.30 8.46 15.72
N TRP A 80 -2.13 7.86 15.53
CA TRP A 80 -0.89 8.36 16.10
C TRP A 80 -0.41 9.64 15.39
N VAL A 81 -0.45 9.71 14.06
CA VAL A 81 -0.08 10.93 13.30
C VAL A 81 -1.03 12.09 13.64
N LYS A 82 -2.36 11.85 13.68
CA LYS A 82 -3.35 12.84 14.11
C LYS A 82 -3.09 13.35 15.53
N LYS A 83 -2.61 12.51 16.45
CA LYS A 83 -2.18 12.92 17.82
C LYS A 83 -0.81 13.61 17.88
N ASN A 84 0.07 13.40 16.89
CA ASN A 84 1.46 13.86 16.90
C ASN A 84 1.80 14.75 15.68
N SER A 85 0.81 15.50 15.19
CA SER A 85 0.91 16.39 14.01
C SER A 85 1.96 17.51 14.11
N HIS A 86 2.52 17.73 15.29
CA HIS A 86 3.64 18.63 15.55
C HIS A 86 5.02 18.00 15.25
N LEU A 87 5.10 16.68 15.00
CA LEU A 87 6.33 15.99 14.62
C LEU A 87 6.52 16.06 13.10
N GLN A 88 7.68 16.55 12.68
CA GLN A 88 8.04 16.73 11.27
C GLN A 88 9.52 16.41 11.05
N GLY A 89 9.87 16.01 9.83
CA GLY A 89 11.25 15.70 9.42
C GLY A 89 11.93 14.72 10.39
N ASP A 90 13.14 15.07 10.81
CA ASP A 90 13.99 14.25 11.69
C ASP A 90 13.30 13.83 13.00
N ARG A 91 12.46 14.69 13.60
CA ARG A 91 11.71 14.35 14.82
C ARG A 91 10.59 13.33 14.56
N LEU A 92 10.07 13.30 13.34
CA LEU A 92 9.12 12.27 12.90
C LEU A 92 9.87 10.97 12.60
N ASP A 93 11.02 11.01 11.93
CA ASP A 93 11.89 9.83 11.71
C ASP A 93 12.20 9.11 13.03
N ASP A 94 12.67 9.84 14.05
CA ASP A 94 13.08 9.29 15.34
C ASP A 94 11.89 8.71 16.13
N ALA A 95 10.73 9.40 16.12
CA ALA A 95 9.53 8.92 16.80
C ALA A 95 8.83 7.74 16.07
N LEU A 96 9.04 7.63 14.75
CA LEU A 96 8.65 6.47 13.95
C LEU A 96 9.59 5.29 14.16
N TYR A 97 10.88 5.51 14.41
CA TYR A 97 11.84 4.44 14.68
C TYR A 97 11.43 3.57 15.87
N GLU A 98 10.84 4.13 16.92
CA GLU A 98 10.35 3.36 18.07
C GLU A 98 9.04 2.58 17.80
N LYS A 99 8.49 2.63 16.57
CA LYS A 99 7.30 1.86 16.18
C LYS A 99 7.65 0.47 15.68
N ASN A 100 6.78 -0.49 15.95
CA ASN A 100 6.90 -1.87 15.49
C ASN A 100 5.86 -2.19 14.40
N TRP A 101 5.47 -1.17 13.63
CA TRP A 101 4.69 -1.34 12.40
C TRP A 101 5.58 -1.77 11.23
N ASP A 102 4.98 -2.25 10.13
CA ASP A 102 5.73 -2.53 8.90
C ASP A 102 6.39 -1.24 8.33
N PRO A 103 7.59 -1.33 7.73
CA PRO A 103 8.26 -0.22 7.05
C PRO A 103 7.42 0.66 6.13
N SER A 104 6.43 0.09 5.44
CA SER A 104 5.51 0.81 4.56
C SER A 104 4.53 1.70 5.33
N VAL A 105 3.96 1.18 6.42
CA VAL A 105 3.06 1.92 7.31
C VAL A 105 3.81 3.07 7.98
N GLN A 106 5.05 2.82 8.44
CA GLN A 106 5.92 3.89 8.95
C GLN A 106 6.22 4.95 7.86
N ALA A 107 6.46 4.54 6.61
CA ALA A 107 6.72 5.45 5.51
C ALA A 107 5.49 6.30 5.10
N LEU A 108 4.27 5.76 5.23
CA LEU A 108 3.02 6.50 4.99
C LEU A 108 2.71 7.55 6.08
N CYS A 109 3.34 7.49 7.25
CA CYS A 109 3.21 8.56 8.27
C CYS A 109 3.75 9.92 7.80
N HIS A 110 4.57 9.96 6.74
CA HIS A 110 4.98 11.20 6.07
C HIS A 110 3.90 11.75 5.11
N PHE A 111 2.82 11.00 4.85
CA PHE A 111 1.73 11.30 3.92
C PHE A 111 0.38 11.29 4.64
N PRO A 112 0.15 12.22 5.59
CA PRO A 112 -1.01 12.17 6.50
C PRO A 112 -2.35 12.07 5.76
N ASP A 113 -2.56 12.81 4.67
CA ASP A 113 -3.81 12.77 3.90
C ASP A 113 -4.04 11.44 3.15
N THR A 114 -2.97 10.71 2.82
CA THR A 114 -3.04 9.38 2.21
C THR A 114 -3.30 8.31 3.27
N LEU A 115 -2.58 8.39 4.39
CA LEU A 115 -2.73 7.48 5.53
C LEU A 115 -4.12 7.59 6.17
N ALA A 116 -4.64 8.81 6.33
CA ALA A 116 -5.99 9.08 6.82
C ALA A 116 -7.05 8.43 5.93
N ARG A 117 -6.95 8.60 4.59
CA ARG A 117 -7.86 7.95 3.64
C ARG A 117 -7.81 6.43 3.72
N MET A 118 -6.63 5.83 3.88
CA MET A 118 -6.51 4.39 4.06
C MET A 118 -7.10 3.90 5.39
N SER A 119 -7.09 4.73 6.44
CA SER A 119 -7.77 4.42 7.71
C SER A 119 -9.28 4.71 7.70
N GLU A 120 -9.76 5.58 6.81
CA GLU A 120 -11.17 5.98 6.69
C GLU A 120 -11.92 5.06 5.70
N GLN A 121 -11.29 4.71 4.58
CA GLN A 121 -11.71 3.70 3.60
C GLN A 121 -11.01 2.37 3.91
N ILE A 122 -11.28 1.85 5.11
CA ILE A 122 -10.57 0.70 5.66
C ILE A 122 -10.98 -0.63 5.01
N THR A 123 -12.21 -0.72 4.49
CA THR A 123 -12.70 -1.88 3.73
C THR A 123 -11.95 -1.98 2.41
N GLU A 124 -11.97 -0.90 1.65
CA GLU A 124 -11.29 -0.75 0.35
C GLU A 124 -9.77 -0.93 0.49
N THR A 125 -9.19 -0.45 1.59
CA THR A 125 -7.78 -0.69 1.93
C THR A 125 -7.52 -2.16 2.25
N THR A 126 -8.41 -2.84 2.98
CA THR A 126 -8.27 -4.27 3.29
C THR A 126 -8.41 -5.12 2.02
N ASP A 127 -9.32 -4.77 1.12
CA ASP A 127 -9.50 -5.43 -0.17
C ASP A 127 -8.35 -5.18 -1.14
N LEU A 128 -7.78 -3.97 -1.16
CA LEU A 128 -6.53 -3.69 -1.87
C LEU A 128 -5.38 -4.57 -1.35
N GLY A 129 -5.30 -4.78 -0.04
CA GLY A 129 -4.35 -5.70 0.56
C GLY A 129 -4.62 -7.16 0.22
N ASN A 130 -5.89 -7.58 0.17
CA ASN A 130 -6.28 -8.93 -0.23
C ASN A 130 -5.93 -9.19 -1.71
N ALA A 131 -6.29 -8.28 -2.61
CA ALA A 131 -6.00 -8.35 -4.03
C ALA A 131 -4.49 -8.42 -4.31
N PHE A 132 -3.69 -7.58 -3.64
CA PHE A 132 -2.24 -7.60 -3.78
C PHE A 132 -1.60 -8.90 -3.27
N LEU A 133 -2.13 -9.51 -2.21
CA LEU A 133 -1.63 -10.79 -1.69
C LEU A 133 -2.04 -12.01 -2.54
N ALA A 134 -3.21 -11.97 -3.19
CA ALA A 134 -3.71 -13.06 -4.02
C ALA A 134 -3.23 -12.98 -5.48
N GLN A 135 -3.07 -11.76 -6.01
CA GLN A 135 -2.94 -11.46 -7.44
C GLN A 135 -1.93 -10.31 -7.70
N GLU A 136 -0.73 -10.37 -7.11
CA GLU A 136 0.34 -9.35 -7.30
C GLU A 136 0.61 -9.02 -8.79
N VAL A 137 0.57 -10.03 -9.67
CA VAL A 137 0.71 -9.87 -11.13
C VAL A 137 -0.44 -9.04 -11.71
N ASP A 138 -1.68 -9.50 -11.57
CA ASP A 138 -2.86 -8.83 -12.15
C ASP A 138 -3.02 -7.39 -11.61
N VAL A 139 -2.66 -7.16 -10.34
CA VAL A 139 -2.61 -5.82 -9.74
C VAL A 139 -1.58 -4.92 -10.44
N MET A 140 -0.34 -5.41 -10.64
CA MET A 140 0.70 -4.63 -11.31
C MET A 140 0.41 -4.42 -12.80
N GLU A 141 -0.13 -5.41 -13.51
CA GLU A 141 -0.56 -5.26 -14.90
C GLU A 141 -1.74 -4.28 -15.03
N THR A 142 -2.71 -4.31 -14.11
CA THR A 142 -3.84 -3.37 -14.09
C THR A 142 -3.37 -1.93 -13.85
N VAL A 143 -2.39 -1.70 -12.96
CA VAL A 143 -1.76 -0.38 -12.82
C VAL A 143 -1.10 0.08 -14.12
N GLN A 144 -0.42 -0.82 -14.85
CA GLN A 144 0.19 -0.48 -16.14
C GLN A 144 -0.86 -0.21 -17.23
N LEU A 145 -1.97 -0.95 -17.27
CA LEU A 145 -3.12 -0.70 -18.15
C LEU A 145 -3.71 0.71 -17.91
N LEU A 146 -3.94 1.05 -16.64
CA LEU A 146 -4.43 2.37 -16.23
C LEU A 146 -3.45 3.48 -16.62
N ARG A 147 -2.15 3.32 -16.35
CA ARG A 147 -1.11 4.27 -16.77
C ARG A 147 -1.04 4.45 -18.29
N LYS A 148 -1.09 3.36 -19.06
CA LYS A 148 -1.12 3.38 -20.54
C LYS A 148 -2.31 4.19 -21.07
N LYS A 149 -3.49 4.04 -20.46
CA LYS A 149 -4.69 4.81 -20.81
C LYS A 149 -4.57 6.29 -20.49
N ALA A 150 -4.19 6.66 -19.26
CA ALA A 150 -4.00 8.07 -18.90
C ALA A 150 -2.89 8.76 -19.72
N TYR A 151 -1.89 8.00 -20.19
CA TYR A 151 -0.86 8.49 -21.10
C TYR A 151 -1.40 8.71 -22.52
N ALA A 152 -2.20 7.80 -23.05
CA ALA A 152 -2.84 7.93 -24.37
C ALA A 152 -3.82 9.12 -24.44
N GLU A 153 -4.54 9.39 -23.34
CA GLU A 153 -5.43 10.55 -23.18
C GLU A 153 -4.67 11.87 -22.89
N GLY A 154 -3.34 11.85 -22.82
CA GLY A 154 -2.49 13.01 -22.51
C GLY A 154 -2.50 13.48 -21.05
N ASN A 155 -3.35 12.89 -20.20
CA ASN A 155 -3.48 13.24 -18.78
C ASN A 155 -2.25 12.88 -17.92
N LEU A 156 -1.47 11.85 -18.33
CA LEU A 156 -0.25 11.43 -17.64
C LEU A 156 1.01 11.94 -18.35
N ALA A 157 1.45 13.15 -18.00
CA ALA A 157 2.63 13.79 -18.57
C ALA A 157 3.73 14.10 -17.52
N THR A 158 4.97 14.29 -18.02
CA THR A 158 6.07 14.89 -17.24
C THR A 158 5.82 16.38 -17.04
N ASN A 159 5.99 16.87 -15.81
CA ASN A 159 5.73 18.26 -15.42
C ASN A 159 6.71 18.70 -14.31
N LYS A 160 6.35 19.74 -13.51
CA LYS A 160 7.20 20.24 -12.41
C LYS A 160 7.15 19.37 -11.15
N GLN A 161 6.18 18.46 -11.06
CA GLN A 161 5.86 17.64 -9.90
C GLN A 161 6.38 16.20 -10.08
N GLN A 162 6.23 15.64 -11.29
CA GLN A 162 6.60 14.26 -11.63
C GLN A 162 7.34 14.17 -12.97
N LYS A 163 8.15 13.12 -13.10
CA LYS A 163 8.72 12.65 -14.36
C LYS A 163 8.10 11.29 -14.72
N VAL A 164 7.35 11.29 -15.81
CA VAL A 164 6.82 10.09 -16.47
C VAL A 164 7.87 9.58 -17.44
N ILE A 165 8.26 8.31 -17.30
CA ILE A 165 9.26 7.65 -18.14
C ILE A 165 8.60 6.44 -18.77
N VAL A 166 8.65 6.34 -20.10
CA VAL A 166 8.13 5.20 -20.86
C VAL A 166 9.32 4.35 -21.29
N GLU A 167 9.43 3.15 -20.72
CA GLU A 167 10.52 2.20 -20.94
C GLU A 167 9.92 0.95 -21.62
N ARG A 168 10.02 0.88 -22.96
CA ARG A 168 9.32 -0.07 -23.85
C ARG A 168 7.80 0.00 -23.67
N GLU A 169 7.23 -0.92 -22.90
CA GLU A 169 5.79 -1.04 -22.60
C GLU A 169 5.46 -0.72 -21.14
N THR A 170 6.45 -0.32 -20.35
CA THR A 170 6.28 0.02 -18.94
C THR A 170 6.29 1.53 -18.75
N ILE A 171 5.32 2.07 -18.02
CA ILE A 171 5.30 3.46 -17.60
C ILE A 171 5.70 3.55 -16.12
N VAL A 172 6.76 4.30 -15.87
CA VAL A 172 7.37 4.53 -14.55
C VAL A 172 7.16 5.99 -14.15
N ILE A 173 6.58 6.24 -12.99
CA ILE A 173 6.31 7.59 -12.47
C ILE A 173 7.29 7.87 -11.32
N ARG A 174 8.24 8.79 -11.54
CA ARG A 174 9.21 9.21 -10.51
C ARG A 174 8.90 10.66 -10.08
N PRO A 175 9.14 11.06 -8.82
CA PRO A 175 9.08 12.46 -8.43
C PRO A 175 10.06 13.30 -9.25
N ALA A 176 9.72 14.57 -9.55
CA ALA A 176 10.62 15.45 -10.29
C ALA A 176 11.90 15.80 -9.49
N TYR A 177 11.80 15.81 -8.15
CA TYR A 177 12.92 16.05 -7.23
C TYR A 177 13.01 14.91 -6.22
N ALA A 178 14.23 14.41 -5.95
CA ALA A 178 14.42 13.17 -5.19
C ALA A 178 13.92 13.22 -3.73
N GLN A 179 13.85 14.41 -3.13
CA GLN A 179 13.41 14.66 -1.75
C GLN A 179 12.04 15.33 -1.63
N MET A 180 11.30 15.50 -2.73
CA MET A 180 9.97 16.13 -2.71
C MET A 180 8.96 15.29 -3.48
N ILE A 181 7.92 14.80 -2.79
CA ILE A 181 6.82 14.05 -3.39
C ILE A 181 5.58 14.91 -3.44
N TYR A 182 5.04 15.04 -4.66
CA TYR A 182 3.70 15.55 -4.90
C TYR A 182 2.76 14.36 -5.03
N VAL A 183 1.77 14.26 -4.14
CA VAL A 183 0.69 13.26 -4.27
C VAL A 183 -0.30 13.80 -5.32
N PRO A 184 -0.65 13.02 -6.36
CA PRO A 184 -1.66 13.45 -7.32
C PRO A 184 -3.07 13.33 -6.76
N TYR A 185 -3.99 14.14 -7.28
CA TYR A 185 -5.43 13.90 -7.17
C TYR A 185 -6.11 14.20 -8.51
N TYR A 186 -7.11 13.40 -8.83
CA TYR A 186 -7.80 13.39 -10.11
C TYR A 186 -9.15 12.69 -9.92
N ASP A 187 -10.09 12.91 -10.84
CA ASP A 187 -11.26 12.04 -10.95
C ASP A 187 -10.87 10.76 -11.74
N PRO A 188 -10.91 9.57 -11.13
CA PRO A 188 -10.53 8.35 -11.84
C PRO A 188 -11.57 7.92 -12.89
N TYR A 189 -12.77 8.49 -12.91
CA TYR A 189 -13.76 8.20 -13.96
C TYR A 189 -13.45 8.90 -15.30
N SER A 190 -12.76 10.04 -15.29
CA SER A 190 -12.42 10.82 -16.49
C SER A 190 -10.94 10.80 -16.90
N VAL A 191 -10.00 10.57 -15.98
CA VAL A 191 -8.55 10.63 -16.30
C VAL A 191 -8.08 9.56 -17.30
N TYR A 192 -8.80 8.45 -17.41
CA TYR A 192 -8.51 7.32 -18.29
C TYR A 192 -9.33 7.30 -19.59
N GLY A 193 -9.94 8.44 -19.94
CA GLY A 193 -10.82 8.57 -21.11
C GLY A 193 -12.22 8.06 -20.81
N SER A 194 -12.87 7.48 -21.82
CA SER A 194 -14.18 6.85 -21.63
C SER A 194 -14.08 5.58 -20.77
N TRP A 195 -14.69 5.59 -19.59
CA TRP A 195 -14.64 4.49 -18.64
C TRP A 195 -15.38 3.24 -19.16
N TRP A 196 -14.64 2.15 -19.39
CA TRP A 196 -15.08 0.99 -20.17
C TRP A 196 -15.78 -0.11 -19.36
N TYR A 197 -15.97 0.08 -18.05
CA TYR A 197 -16.75 -0.81 -17.19
C TYR A 197 -17.94 -0.08 -16.57
N PRO A 198 -19.10 0.02 -17.27
CA PRO A 198 -20.22 0.88 -16.86
C PRO A 198 -20.78 0.60 -15.45
N THR A 199 -20.70 -0.66 -15.01
CA THR A 199 -21.19 -1.16 -13.72
C THR A 199 -20.17 -1.05 -12.58
N HIS A 200 -18.88 -0.86 -12.88
CA HIS A 200 -17.79 -0.85 -11.90
C HIS A 200 -17.08 0.50 -11.95
N ARG A 201 -17.68 1.52 -11.34
CA ARG A 201 -17.15 2.91 -11.36
C ARG A 201 -16.17 3.14 -10.20
N PRO A 202 -15.02 3.78 -10.44
CA PRO A 202 -13.98 3.93 -9.43
C PRO A 202 -14.34 5.01 -8.41
N HIS A 203 -13.99 4.78 -7.14
CA HIS A 203 -14.24 5.73 -6.06
C HIS A 203 -13.10 6.77 -5.98
N ALA A 204 -13.42 8.07 -5.99
CA ALA A 204 -12.39 9.11 -6.07
C ALA A 204 -11.60 9.29 -4.76
N TRP A 205 -10.27 9.11 -4.79
CA TRP A 205 -9.37 9.40 -3.68
C TRP A 205 -8.98 10.89 -3.61
N GLY A 206 -9.95 11.76 -3.29
CA GLY A 206 -9.69 13.18 -3.05
C GLY A 206 -10.94 14.06 -3.01
N PRO A 207 -10.78 15.37 -2.79
CA PRO A 207 -11.84 16.33 -3.05
C PRO A 207 -12.17 16.31 -4.55
N LEU A 208 -13.46 16.32 -4.88
CA LEU A 208 -13.91 16.31 -6.27
C LEU A 208 -13.31 17.50 -7.05
N PRO A 209 -12.81 17.31 -8.29
CA PRO A 209 -12.01 18.31 -9.00
C PRO A 209 -12.79 19.53 -9.54
N SER A 210 -13.99 19.80 -9.02
CA SER A 210 -14.94 20.85 -9.43
C SER A 210 -14.44 22.31 -9.25
N ARG A 211 -13.16 22.50 -8.91
CA ARG A 211 -12.49 23.80 -8.80
C ARG A 211 -11.18 23.91 -9.60
N TYR A 212 -10.68 22.83 -10.20
CA TYR A 212 -9.31 22.78 -10.77
C TYR A 212 -9.20 22.22 -12.20
N GLY A 213 -10.31 21.82 -12.82
CA GLY A 213 -10.37 21.43 -14.23
C GLY A 213 -10.19 19.92 -14.48
N PHE A 214 -10.12 19.54 -15.76
CA PHE A 214 -9.95 18.16 -16.20
C PHE A 214 -8.46 17.76 -16.16
N GLY A 215 -8.17 16.50 -15.78
CA GLY A 215 -6.83 15.91 -15.75
C GLY A 215 -6.27 15.68 -14.34
N VAL A 216 -4.94 15.62 -14.22
CA VAL A 216 -4.23 15.34 -12.96
C VAL A 216 -3.77 16.63 -12.27
N SER A 217 -4.28 16.85 -11.07
CA SER A 217 -3.81 17.88 -10.13
C SER A 217 -2.92 17.27 -9.03
N PHE A 218 -2.30 18.12 -8.19
CA PHE A 218 -1.37 17.67 -7.14
C PHE A 218 -1.59 18.44 -5.84
N TYR A 219 -1.42 17.77 -4.70
CA TYR A 219 -1.30 18.41 -3.39
C TYR A 219 0.00 19.22 -3.28
N PRO A 220 0.14 20.13 -2.29
CA PRO A 220 1.43 20.73 -1.95
C PRO A 220 2.53 19.66 -1.78
N GLY A 221 3.74 19.96 -2.29
CA GLY A 221 4.84 19.01 -2.31
C GLY A 221 5.39 18.74 -0.91
N ILE A 222 5.37 17.47 -0.49
CA ILE A 222 5.91 17.02 0.79
C ILE A 222 7.43 16.89 0.67
N HIS A 223 8.16 17.75 1.38
CA HIS A 223 9.62 17.70 1.47
C HIS A 223 10.09 16.73 2.57
N LEU A 224 11.11 15.93 2.26
CA LEU A 224 11.61 14.85 3.11
C LEU A 224 13.13 14.99 3.33
N SER A 225 13.60 14.70 4.55
CA SER A 225 15.04 14.67 4.88
C SER A 225 15.83 13.59 4.10
N PHE A 226 15.15 12.72 3.37
CA PHE A 226 15.71 11.55 2.68
C PHE A 226 15.06 11.33 1.30
N VAL A 227 15.73 10.58 0.43
CA VAL A 227 15.18 10.19 -0.88
C VAL A 227 14.20 9.04 -0.71
N PHE A 228 12.90 9.31 -0.80
CA PHE A 228 11.86 8.34 -0.47
C PHE A 228 11.90 7.09 -1.35
N GLY A 229 11.99 7.25 -2.67
CA GLY A 229 12.10 6.14 -3.63
C GLY A 229 13.48 5.48 -3.74
N SER A 230 14.34 5.62 -2.74
CA SER A 230 15.67 5.02 -2.75
C SER A 230 15.67 3.54 -2.32
N TRP A 231 14.77 3.16 -1.42
CA TRP A 231 14.83 1.89 -0.67
C TRP A 231 13.73 0.88 -1.04
N SER A 232 12.71 1.30 -1.78
CA SER A 232 11.62 0.45 -2.31
C SER A 232 11.31 0.87 -3.74
N TYR A 233 11.17 -0.10 -4.65
CA TYR A 233 10.85 0.11 -6.07
C TYR A 233 10.21 -1.12 -6.70
N PHE A 234 9.37 -0.95 -7.73
CA PHE A 234 8.85 -2.06 -8.53
C PHE A 234 9.91 -2.57 -9.52
N ASP A 235 10.02 -3.90 -9.65
CA ASP A 235 10.47 -4.54 -10.89
C ASP A 235 9.21 -4.89 -11.69
N TRP A 236 8.85 -3.99 -12.61
CA TRP A 236 7.69 -4.12 -13.49
C TRP A 236 7.79 -5.28 -14.50
N HIS A 237 8.97 -5.89 -14.69
CA HIS A 237 9.13 -7.04 -15.58
C HIS A 237 9.05 -8.37 -14.81
N ARG A 238 9.30 -8.36 -13.50
CA ARG A 238 9.17 -9.54 -12.61
C ARG A 238 7.89 -9.57 -11.79
N HIS A 239 7.07 -8.51 -11.86
CA HIS A 239 5.89 -8.34 -11.01
C HIS A 239 6.21 -8.54 -9.52
N ASN A 240 7.20 -7.79 -9.02
CA ASN A 240 7.68 -7.88 -7.65
C ASN A 240 8.08 -6.47 -7.14
N ILE A 241 7.76 -6.14 -5.90
CA ILE A 241 8.38 -4.99 -5.21
C ILE A 241 9.74 -5.42 -4.62
N TYR A 242 10.81 -4.68 -4.91
CA TYR A 242 12.14 -4.90 -4.32
C TYR A 242 12.44 -3.88 -3.21
N VAL A 243 13.14 -4.36 -2.18
CA VAL A 243 13.65 -3.57 -1.04
C VAL A 243 15.19 -3.55 -1.07
N ASP A 244 15.78 -2.37 -0.90
CA ASP A 244 17.23 -2.15 -0.76
C ASP A 244 17.58 -1.73 0.69
N PRO A 245 18.06 -2.66 1.54
CA PRO A 245 18.41 -2.37 2.94
C PRO A 245 19.46 -1.28 3.13
N TYR A 246 20.37 -1.11 2.15
CA TYR A 246 21.46 -0.14 2.24
C TYR A 246 21.00 1.31 2.09
N LYS A 247 19.82 1.52 1.48
CA LYS A 247 19.26 2.84 1.21
C LYS A 247 18.14 3.23 2.18
N ARG A 248 17.81 2.37 3.15
CA ARG A 248 16.72 2.61 4.10
C ARG A 248 16.90 3.92 4.89
N PRO A 249 15.88 4.80 4.94
CA PRO A 249 15.88 5.97 5.83
C PRO A 249 15.84 5.57 7.31
N ARG A 250 16.11 6.52 8.21
CA ARG A 250 16.36 6.26 9.64
C ARG A 250 15.26 5.42 10.30
N PHE A 251 13.99 5.81 10.12
CA PHE A 251 12.84 5.20 10.80
C PHE A 251 12.68 3.68 10.56
N VAL A 252 13.27 3.14 9.48
CA VAL A 252 13.23 1.69 9.11
C VAL A 252 14.58 0.99 9.20
N ARG A 253 15.61 1.65 9.72
CA ARG A 253 17.00 1.15 9.74
C ARG A 253 17.33 0.25 10.95
N LYS A 254 16.34 -0.46 11.49
CA LYS A 254 16.48 -1.42 12.62
C LYS A 254 17.35 -2.64 12.31
N GLN A 255 17.40 -3.07 11.05
CA GLN A 255 18.11 -4.28 10.62
C GLN A 255 19.04 -3.98 9.43
N ARG A 256 20.28 -4.48 9.49
CA ARG A 256 21.22 -4.46 8.37
C ARG A 256 21.02 -5.70 7.51
N GLY A 257 20.16 -5.62 6.50
CA GLY A 257 20.07 -6.63 5.45
C GLY A 257 21.35 -6.65 4.60
N VAL A 258 21.77 -7.85 4.16
CA VAL A 258 23.06 -8.08 3.45
C VAL A 258 22.91 -8.03 1.92
N SER A 259 21.68 -7.95 1.41
CA SER A 259 21.38 -7.88 -0.02
C SER A 259 20.03 -7.21 -0.28
N ARG A 260 19.79 -6.80 -1.53
CA ARG A 260 18.43 -6.47 -1.99
C ARG A 260 17.59 -7.74 -2.01
N TYR A 261 16.31 -7.62 -1.68
CA TYR A 261 15.39 -8.75 -1.69
C TYR A 261 14.01 -8.32 -2.20
N ALA A 262 13.29 -9.24 -2.84
CA ALA A 262 11.89 -9.04 -3.18
C ALA A 262 11.05 -9.07 -1.90
N TRP A 263 10.16 -8.10 -1.73
CA TRP A 263 9.27 -7.97 -0.58
C TRP A 263 8.46 -9.25 -0.34
N ARG A 264 8.08 -9.48 0.91
CA ARG A 264 7.24 -10.60 1.33
C ARG A 264 6.33 -10.14 2.45
N HIS A 265 5.07 -10.56 2.39
CA HIS A 265 4.09 -10.35 3.45
C HIS A 265 4.55 -10.96 4.78
N LEU A 266 4.33 -10.23 5.87
CA LEU A 266 4.66 -10.64 7.24
C LEU A 266 3.36 -10.77 8.05
N PRO A 267 2.79 -11.98 8.22
CA PRO A 267 1.46 -12.17 8.83
C PRO A 267 1.31 -11.62 10.26
N SER A 268 2.42 -11.43 10.98
CA SER A 268 2.47 -10.76 12.29
C SER A 268 1.94 -9.32 12.23
N HIS A 269 2.31 -8.55 11.20
CA HIS A 269 1.87 -7.16 11.02
C HIS A 269 0.40 -7.06 10.62
N ARG A 270 -0.19 -8.12 10.04
CA ARG A 270 -1.64 -8.18 9.76
C ARG A 270 -2.49 -8.46 11.01
N ARG A 271 -1.86 -8.87 12.12
CA ARG A 271 -2.47 -8.99 13.45
C ARG A 271 -3.78 -9.78 13.50
N GLY A 272 -3.88 -10.83 12.68
CA GLY A 272 -5.03 -11.74 12.66
C GLY A 272 -6.23 -11.28 11.81
N VAL A 273 -6.17 -10.15 11.10
CA VAL A 273 -7.21 -9.80 10.12
C VAL A 273 -7.27 -10.88 9.02
N ALA A 274 -8.48 -11.40 8.78
CA ALA A 274 -8.73 -12.47 7.83
C ALA A 274 -8.23 -12.11 6.41
N TYR A 275 -7.91 -13.14 5.62
CA TYR A 275 -7.64 -13.02 4.19
C TYR A 275 -8.91 -13.34 3.41
N HIS A 276 -9.12 -12.71 2.25
CA HIS A 276 -10.31 -12.92 1.42
C HIS A 276 -10.49 -14.40 1.00
N ASP A 277 -9.45 -14.99 0.42
CA ASP A 277 -9.50 -16.33 -0.15
C ASP A 277 -8.79 -17.40 0.71
N LYS A 278 -9.17 -18.66 0.46
CA LYS A 278 -8.68 -19.83 1.21
C LYS A 278 -7.20 -20.15 0.93
N ARG A 279 -6.65 -19.82 -0.24
CA ARG A 279 -5.25 -20.09 -0.62
C ARG A 279 -4.31 -19.11 0.10
N THR A 280 -4.60 -17.82 0.06
CA THR A 280 -3.88 -16.79 0.82
C THR A 280 -3.98 -17.06 2.32
N ALA A 281 -5.15 -17.46 2.83
CA ALA A 281 -5.32 -17.89 4.22
C ALA A 281 -4.50 -19.14 4.57
N GLN A 282 -4.35 -20.11 3.66
CA GLN A 282 -3.48 -21.28 3.86
C GLN A 282 -2.00 -20.92 3.84
N THR A 283 -1.56 -20.04 2.92
CA THR A 283 -0.16 -19.59 2.83
C THR A 283 0.27 -18.78 4.05
N TYR A 284 -0.58 -17.86 4.52
CA TYR A 284 -0.21 -16.85 5.51
C TYR A 284 -0.89 -16.98 6.88
N GLY A 285 -1.93 -17.81 7.03
CA GLY A 285 -2.59 -18.06 8.32
C GLY A 285 -1.90 -19.12 9.18
N GLN A 286 -1.18 -20.08 8.57
CA GLN A 286 -0.52 -21.17 9.29
C GLN A 286 0.57 -20.71 10.28
N THR A 287 1.22 -19.57 10.01
CA THR A 287 2.29 -19.03 10.87
C THR A 287 1.77 -18.65 12.26
N LEU A 288 0.49 -18.25 12.38
CA LEU A 288 -0.09 -17.89 13.67
C LEU A 288 -0.30 -19.11 14.58
N ARG A 289 -0.73 -20.27 14.02
CA ARG A 289 -0.88 -21.52 14.80
C ARG A 289 0.45 -21.98 15.38
N ARG A 290 1.50 -22.07 14.54
CA ARG A 290 2.84 -22.50 14.98
C ARG A 290 3.45 -21.57 16.03
N SER A 291 3.09 -20.28 16.04
CA SER A 291 3.51 -19.33 17.07
C SER A 291 2.73 -19.44 18.40
N LEU A 292 1.53 -20.01 18.39
CA LEU A 292 0.72 -20.24 19.59
C LEU A 292 0.98 -21.62 20.20
N GLU A 293 1.28 -22.63 19.37
CA GLU A 293 1.69 -23.97 19.83
C GLU A 293 3.02 -23.94 20.61
N SER A 294 3.94 -23.02 20.26
CA SER A 294 5.17 -22.80 21.04
C SER A 294 4.93 -22.15 22.41
N HIS A 295 3.73 -21.64 22.68
CA HIS A 295 3.30 -21.01 23.92
C HIS A 295 2.20 -21.81 24.65
N GLN A 296 2.11 -23.12 24.40
CA GLN A 296 1.35 -24.03 25.25
C GLN A 296 1.99 -24.15 26.64
N VAL A 297 1.65 -23.20 27.52
CA VAL A 297 1.79 -23.38 28.98
C VAL A 297 1.12 -24.69 29.35
N PRO A 298 1.80 -25.65 30.00
CA PRO A 298 1.20 -26.94 30.33
C PRO A 298 -0.01 -26.79 31.25
N ARG A 299 -1.22 -26.86 30.67
CA ARG A 299 -2.44 -27.16 31.44
C ARG A 299 -2.27 -28.58 31.95
N GLY A 300 -1.98 -28.71 33.25
CA GLY A 300 -1.83 -30.01 33.88
C GLY A 300 -3.11 -30.83 33.74
N ASN A 301 -3.05 -31.92 32.97
CA ASN A 301 -4.13 -32.90 32.91
C ASN A 301 -4.22 -33.61 34.27
N VAL A 302 -5.07 -33.08 35.15
CA VAL A 302 -5.54 -33.82 36.32
C VAL A 302 -6.54 -34.87 35.85
N ASN A 303 -6.01 -35.98 35.32
CA ASN A 303 -6.62 -37.30 35.29
C ASN A 303 -5.67 -38.26 34.57
N ASP A 304 -4.96 -39.10 35.32
CA ASP A 304 -5.06 -40.55 35.06
C ASP A 304 -4.84 -41.37 36.34
N ARG A 305 -5.37 -42.59 36.36
CA ARG A 305 -5.30 -43.53 37.50
C ARG A 305 -4.38 -44.70 37.14
N GLN A 306 -3.27 -44.88 37.85
CA GLN A 306 -2.61 -46.19 37.89
C GLN A 306 -1.60 -46.40 39.04
N ALA A 307 -1.42 -47.68 39.38
CA ALA A 307 -0.33 -48.28 40.14
C ALA A 307 0.07 -47.64 41.49
N VAL A 308 -0.46 -48.22 42.59
CA VAL A 308 0.16 -48.12 43.92
C VAL A 308 1.20 -49.24 44.08
N PRO A 309 2.51 -48.95 44.27
CA PRO A 309 3.49 -49.96 44.62
C PRO A 309 3.41 -50.29 46.12
N GLN A 310 3.19 -51.56 46.48
CA GLN A 310 3.31 -52.00 47.87
C GLN A 310 4.79 -52.05 48.29
N VAL A 311 5.27 -50.99 48.93
CA VAL A 311 6.57 -51.00 49.63
C VAL A 311 6.40 -51.72 50.96
N LYS A 312 7.22 -52.75 51.22
CA LYS A 312 7.14 -53.55 52.45
C LYS A 312 7.57 -52.74 53.68
N ARG A 313 6.79 -52.87 54.75
CA ARG A 313 7.08 -52.40 56.11
C ARG A 313 8.40 -53.00 56.60
N ASN A 314 9.36 -52.13 56.93
CA ASN A 314 10.48 -52.44 57.83
C ASN A 314 10.42 -51.45 58.99
N GLU A 315 10.40 -51.95 60.21
CA GLU A 315 10.32 -51.15 61.43
C GLU A 315 11.71 -50.90 62.00
N ASN A 316 11.99 -49.71 62.53
CA ASN A 316 12.78 -49.52 63.77
C ASN A 316 12.78 -48.07 64.28
N ASN A 317 13.01 -47.91 65.59
CA ASN A 317 13.42 -46.69 66.31
C ASN A 317 12.58 -45.39 66.22
N ARG A 318 11.32 -45.48 66.64
CA ARG A 318 10.87 -45.03 67.99
C ARG A 318 11.71 -43.95 68.73
N ARG A 319 11.20 -42.70 68.82
CA ARG A 319 11.05 -41.83 70.04
C ARG A 319 10.50 -40.45 69.62
N THR A 320 9.28 -40.02 70.00
CA THR A 320 8.90 -39.24 71.24
C THR A 320 9.78 -37.99 71.44
N ILE A 321 9.31 -36.73 71.57
CA ILE A 321 8.21 -36.08 72.34
C ILE A 321 7.77 -34.82 71.53
N GLN A 322 6.51 -34.59 71.11
CA GLN A 322 5.25 -34.26 71.83
C GLN A 322 5.00 -32.73 72.05
N LYS A 323 3.88 -32.23 71.47
CA LYS A 323 3.12 -30.99 71.77
C LYS A 323 3.81 -29.61 71.58
N GLN A 324 3.10 -28.46 71.59
CA GLN A 324 1.76 -28.07 71.06
C GLN A 324 1.57 -26.54 71.26
N SER A 325 1.07 -25.83 70.23
CA SER A 325 0.28 -24.57 70.27
C SER A 325 0.73 -23.30 71.03
N GLN A 326 0.38 -22.16 70.39
CA GLN A 326 -0.02 -20.86 70.96
C GLN A 326 1.04 -19.80 71.38
N MET A 327 0.95 -18.66 70.68
CA MET A 327 1.35 -17.31 71.11
C MET A 327 0.50 -16.84 72.32
N PRO A 328 0.94 -15.83 73.11
CA PRO A 328 0.71 -14.44 72.72
C PRO A 328 1.85 -13.42 73.02
N SER A 329 1.65 -12.23 72.44
CA SER A 329 2.34 -10.93 72.55
C SER A 329 2.97 -10.48 73.89
N SER A 330 4.06 -9.70 73.79
CA SER A 330 4.17 -8.34 74.39
C SER A 330 5.41 -7.58 73.88
N ASP A 331 5.43 -6.26 74.10
CA ASP A 331 6.41 -5.30 73.56
C ASP A 331 7.87 -5.48 74.00
N ARG A 332 8.81 -5.07 73.11
CA ARG A 332 9.70 -3.92 73.42
C ARG A 332 10.42 -3.31 72.21
N ARG A 333 10.79 -2.03 72.36
CA ARG A 333 11.52 -1.22 71.39
C ARG A 333 12.99 -1.68 71.27
N GLY A 334 13.54 -1.71 70.06
CA GLY A 334 14.97 -1.94 69.82
C GLY A 334 15.38 -1.50 68.41
N SER A 335 16.44 -0.70 68.29
CA SER A 335 16.91 -0.13 67.03
C SER A 335 18.08 -0.92 66.42
N LYS A 336 18.12 -1.05 65.08
CA LYS A 336 19.26 -0.61 64.22
C LYS A 336 19.18 -1.07 62.75
N GLN A 337 19.60 -0.14 61.88
CA GLN A 337 20.40 -0.29 60.63
C GLN A 337 19.93 -1.23 59.50
N LEU A 338 19.84 -0.65 58.29
CA LEU A 338 19.85 -1.36 57.01
C LEU A 338 21.29 -1.73 56.61
N PRO A 339 21.48 -2.79 55.79
CA PRO A 339 22.62 -2.92 54.88
C PRO A 339 22.22 -2.50 53.45
N GLN A 340 22.89 -1.49 52.89
CA GLN A 340 22.85 -1.25 51.45
C GLN A 340 23.71 -2.30 50.72
N ARG A 341 23.32 -2.72 49.51
CA ARG A 341 24.19 -3.54 48.64
C ARG A 341 25.23 -2.65 47.98
N HIS A 342 26.51 -2.90 48.25
CA HIS A 342 27.60 -2.23 47.55
C HIS A 342 27.78 -2.75 46.12
N TYR A 343 28.41 -1.90 45.30
CA TYR A 343 28.69 -2.10 43.88
C TYR A 343 30.20 -2.00 43.72
N ASP A 344 30.89 -3.13 43.51
CA ASP A 344 32.35 -3.17 43.47
C ASP A 344 32.90 -2.88 42.06
N LYS A 345 34.08 -2.27 42.00
CA LYS A 345 34.64 -1.66 40.78
C LYS A 345 36.16 -1.58 40.85
N SER A 346 36.83 -2.72 40.68
CA SER A 346 38.29 -2.82 40.73
C SER A 346 38.97 -2.08 39.57
N LYS A 347 40.02 -1.34 39.92
CA LYS A 347 41.05 -0.81 39.01
C LYS A 347 42.42 -1.27 39.52
N GLN A 348 43.35 -1.53 38.61
CA GLN A 348 44.78 -1.44 38.90
C GLN A 348 45.47 -0.67 37.76
N ASN A 349 46.34 0.26 38.14
CA ASN A 349 47.29 0.93 37.25
C ASN A 349 48.68 0.33 37.48
N ILE A 350 49.53 0.34 36.46
CA ILE A 350 50.99 0.41 36.61
C ILE A 350 51.51 1.43 35.58
N ASP A 351 52.41 2.32 36.00
CA ASP A 351 52.93 3.45 35.24
C ASP A 351 54.27 3.16 34.50
N LYS A 352 54.74 4.16 33.74
CA LYS A 352 56.13 4.47 33.28
C LYS A 352 56.49 4.21 31.80
N VAL A 353 57.37 5.00 31.15
CA VAL A 353 57.65 6.46 31.28
C VAL A 353 58.45 7.01 30.06
N SER A 354 58.12 8.23 29.62
CA SER A 354 58.99 9.23 28.93
C SER A 354 59.61 8.98 27.52
N GLN A 355 60.00 10.11 26.91
CA GLN A 355 60.76 10.34 25.66
C GLN A 355 60.07 9.96 24.32
N GLY A 356 60.17 10.75 23.24
CA GLY A 356 60.73 12.11 23.09
C GLY A 356 61.22 12.41 21.65
N LYS A 357 61.03 13.66 21.17
CA LYS A 357 61.28 14.16 19.78
C LYS A 357 60.20 13.74 18.78
N SER A 358 59.57 14.59 17.93
CA SER A 358 60.02 15.71 17.06
C SER A 358 60.87 15.24 15.87
N SER A 359 60.66 15.67 14.62
CA SER A 359 59.61 16.50 14.00
C SER A 359 59.93 16.63 12.49
N MET A 360 58.94 16.73 11.60
CA MET A 360 59.10 17.47 10.34
C MET A 360 57.76 17.78 9.67
N SER A 361 57.56 19.04 9.27
CA SER A 361 56.59 19.42 8.25
C SER A 361 57.27 19.49 6.89
N ARG A 362 56.50 19.44 5.80
CA ARG A 362 56.96 19.94 4.49
C ARG A 362 55.77 20.47 3.70
N GLN A 363 55.87 21.71 3.24
CA GLN A 363 54.83 22.39 2.46
C GLN A 363 55.52 23.29 1.43
N LYS A 364 54.91 23.42 0.23
CA LYS A 364 55.29 24.37 -0.85
C LYS A 364 56.66 24.04 -1.55
N GLN A 365 56.94 24.46 -2.78
CA GLN A 365 56.17 25.27 -3.76
C GLN A 365 56.39 24.80 -5.24
N PRO A 366 56.20 25.57 -6.35
CA PRO A 366 55.49 25.07 -7.54
C PRO A 366 56.36 24.90 -8.80
N SER A 367 55.73 24.52 -9.92
CA SER A 367 56.21 24.72 -11.29
C SER A 367 55.06 25.06 -12.25
N THR A 368 55.35 25.50 -13.48
CA THR A 368 54.43 26.33 -14.29
C THR A 368 54.22 25.86 -15.74
N SER A 369 53.02 26.18 -16.26
CA SER A 369 52.74 26.58 -17.66
C SER A 369 53.17 25.69 -18.84
N ARG A 370 52.20 24.95 -19.43
CA ARG A 370 52.00 24.62 -20.88
C ARG A 370 50.91 23.54 -21.02
N GLU A 371 50.15 23.38 -22.11
CA GLU A 371 49.77 24.29 -23.22
C GLU A 371 48.38 23.83 -23.75
N VAL A 372 47.70 24.63 -24.59
CA VAL A 372 46.32 24.36 -25.05
C VAL A 372 46.26 23.21 -26.06
N ARG A 373 45.30 22.29 -25.90
CA ARG A 373 44.75 21.54 -27.05
C ARG A 373 43.26 21.23 -26.88
N GLN A 374 42.41 21.95 -27.62
CA GLN A 374 41.01 21.60 -27.81
C GLN A 374 40.86 20.54 -28.90
N SER A 375 39.86 19.66 -28.75
CA SER A 375 39.39 18.76 -29.83
C SER A 375 37.99 19.18 -30.28
N PRO A 376 37.60 18.96 -31.55
CA PRO A 376 36.57 19.80 -32.17
C PRO A 376 35.13 19.43 -31.83
N GLN A 377 34.27 20.44 -31.67
CA GLN A 377 32.83 20.27 -31.74
C GLN A 377 32.38 20.08 -33.19
N MET A 378 31.58 19.04 -33.46
CA MET A 378 30.90 18.90 -34.76
C MET A 378 29.86 20.00 -34.92
N ARG A 379 29.99 20.83 -35.96
CA ARG A 379 28.95 21.79 -36.38
C ARG A 379 27.84 21.06 -37.12
N VAL A 380 26.63 21.09 -36.59
CA VAL A 380 25.40 20.83 -37.36
C VAL A 380 24.96 22.16 -38.00
N PRO A 381 24.67 22.21 -39.31
CA PRO A 381 24.28 23.45 -39.98
C PRO A 381 22.86 23.90 -39.58
N VAL A 382 22.70 25.21 -39.34
CA VAL A 382 21.41 25.83 -39.06
C VAL A 382 20.70 26.13 -40.38
N ALA A 383 19.46 25.65 -40.54
CA ALA A 383 18.65 25.94 -41.71
C ALA A 383 18.25 27.42 -41.78
N GLN A 384 18.50 28.09 -42.90
CA GLN A 384 18.17 29.50 -43.10
C GLN A 384 16.68 29.72 -43.37
N LYS A 385 16.14 30.77 -42.77
CA LYS A 385 14.73 31.19 -42.87
C LYS A 385 14.53 32.04 -44.13
N LEU A 386 14.17 31.40 -45.24
CA LEU A 386 13.79 32.12 -46.48
C LEU A 386 12.45 32.85 -46.28
N LYS A 387 12.52 34.19 -46.28
CA LYS A 387 11.39 35.06 -46.66
C LYS A 387 11.70 35.58 -48.07
N GLY A 388 10.77 35.39 -49.00
CA GLY A 388 10.82 35.99 -50.33
C GLY A 388 9.46 36.60 -50.65
N GLU A 389 9.46 37.87 -51.05
CA GLU A 389 8.30 38.57 -51.59
C GLU A 389 8.24 38.36 -53.11
N PRO A 390 7.07 38.57 -53.73
CA PRO A 390 6.99 39.13 -55.07
C PRO A 390 6.47 40.58 -55.03
N ASN A 391 7.12 41.47 -55.79
CA ASN A 391 6.76 42.89 -55.87
C ASN A 391 5.72 43.17 -56.99
N SER A 392 5.25 44.41 -57.07
CA SER A 392 4.11 44.90 -57.86
C SER A 392 4.10 44.55 -59.35
N GLY A 393 2.89 44.29 -59.86
CA GLY A 393 2.54 44.26 -61.28
C GLY A 393 1.21 45.01 -61.50
N ARG A 394 1.17 45.93 -62.46
CA ARG A 394 0.09 46.91 -62.65
C ARG A 394 -0.67 46.63 -63.96
N ASN A 395 -2.00 46.49 -63.88
CA ASN A 395 -3.03 46.99 -64.83
C ASN A 395 -4.37 46.29 -64.56
N GLY A 396 -5.49 46.96 -64.87
CA GLY A 396 -6.83 46.41 -64.71
C GLY A 396 -7.54 46.21 -66.05
N ALA A 397 -8.44 45.23 -66.12
CA ALA A 397 -9.35 45.03 -67.24
C ALA A 397 -10.71 44.47 -66.76
N THR A 398 -11.75 45.25 -67.04
CA THR A 398 -13.17 44.93 -67.27
C THR A 398 -13.68 43.47 -67.15
N ASP A 399 -14.75 43.35 -66.36
CA ASP A 399 -16.08 42.86 -66.79
C ASP A 399 -16.29 41.36 -67.12
N LYS A 400 -16.92 40.60 -66.19
CA LYS A 400 -18.35 40.22 -66.28
C LYS A 400 -18.88 39.48 -65.05
N GLN A 401 -20.09 39.84 -64.61
CA GLN A 401 -20.91 39.03 -63.69
C GLN A 401 -21.77 38.01 -64.45
N SER A 402 -22.10 36.89 -63.82
CA SER A 402 -23.13 35.96 -64.30
C SER A 402 -23.83 35.26 -63.11
N SER A 403 -25.09 34.88 -63.30
CA SER A 403 -26.04 34.36 -62.28
C SER A 403 -26.44 35.41 -61.20
N GLN A 404 -27.61 36.05 -61.23
CA GLN A 404 -29.03 35.60 -61.25
C GLN A 404 -29.65 35.33 -59.87
N ARG A 405 -30.94 35.71 -59.80
CA ARG A 405 -31.89 35.63 -58.66
C ARG A 405 -31.54 36.55 -57.48
N GLY A 406 -32.45 37.36 -56.94
CA GLY A 406 -33.84 37.63 -57.35
C GLY A 406 -34.80 37.67 -56.17
N GLY A 407 -35.19 38.87 -55.75
CA GLY A 407 -36.20 39.10 -54.72
C GLY A 407 -36.83 40.48 -54.90
N GLN A 408 -38.16 40.55 -54.96
CA GLN A 408 -38.92 41.78 -55.02
C GLN A 408 -39.55 42.08 -53.66
N ARG A 409 -39.64 43.38 -53.32
CA ARG A 409 -40.73 44.04 -52.56
C ARG A 409 -40.99 43.55 -51.11
N ASN A 410 -41.28 44.44 -50.15
CA ASN A 410 -41.42 45.91 -50.18
C ASN A 410 -40.36 46.57 -49.28
#